data_AF-A0A9Q2IQQ2-F1
#
_entry.id   AF-A0A9Q2IQQ2-F1
#
_cell.length_a   1.000
_cell.length_b   1.000
_cell.length_c   1.000
_cell.angle_alpha   90.00
_cell.angle_beta   90.00
_cell.angle_gamma   90.00
#
_symmetry.space_group_name_H-M   'P 1'
#
loop_
_entity.id
_entity.type
_entity.pdbx_description
1 polymer ?
#
loop_
_entity_poly.entity_id
_entity_poly.type
_entity_poly.pdbx_seq_one_letter_code
_entity_poly.pdbx_strand_id
1 'polypeptide(L)' 'MSEWKLKKDGNLDISSVTAYRTVVVQDGAVVLQIKSATSPEHLPAGDKLEQFSLSPQTAAELGRELLEAAQVLLKKQ' A
#
# COMPACT_ATOMS: atom_id res chain seq x y z
N MET A 1 9.65 -1.32 -15.86
CA MET A 1 10.01 -0.89 -14.49
C MET A 1 9.00 0.16 -14.09
N SER A 2 8.19 -0.10 -13.06
CA SER A 2 7.19 0.84 -12.57
C SER A 2 7.91 1.93 -11.78
N GLU A 3 8.23 3.05 -12.43
CA GLU A 3 8.87 4.19 -11.77
C GLU A 3 7.94 4.74 -10.69
N TRP A 4 8.40 4.67 -9.45
CA TRP A 4 7.78 5.37 -8.34
C TRP A 4 7.79 6.87 -8.65
N LYS A 5 6.62 7.46 -8.91
CA LYS A 5 6.52 8.89 -9.19
C LYS A 5 6.73 9.66 -7.89
N LEU A 6 7.74 10.52 -7.85
CA LEU A 6 7.91 11.48 -6.77
C LEU A 6 7.09 12.74 -7.08
N LYS A 7 6.52 13.34 -6.05
CA LYS A 7 6.01 14.71 -6.05
C LYS A 7 7.18 15.70 -6.17
N LYS A 8 6.88 16.96 -6.52
CA LYS A 8 7.88 18.03 -6.68
C LYS A 8 8.67 18.36 -5.42
N ASP A 9 8.16 17.99 -4.25
CA ASP A 9 8.82 18.11 -2.94
C ASP A 9 9.74 16.92 -2.62
N GLY A 10 9.90 15.97 -3.55
CA GLY A 10 10.71 14.77 -3.38
C GLY A 10 10.02 13.64 -2.64
N ASN A 11 8.77 13.83 -2.20
CA ASN A 11 8.00 12.78 -1.53
C ASN A 11 7.38 11.81 -2.53
N LEU A 12 7.16 10.57 -2.12
CA LEU A 12 6.48 9.59 -2.96
C LEU A 12 5.05 10.03 -3.27
N ASP A 13 4.63 9.96 -4.54
CA ASP A 13 3.26 10.27 -4.93
C ASP A 13 2.35 9.06 -4.76
N ILE A 14 1.71 8.98 -3.59
CA ILE A 14 0.69 7.98 -3.27
C ILE A 14 -0.74 8.50 -3.49
N SER A 15 -0.93 9.67 -4.13
CA SER A 15 -2.26 10.28 -4.30
C SER A 15 -3.22 9.45 -5.16
N SER A 16 -2.68 8.51 -5.93
CA SER A 16 -3.45 7.57 -6.74
C SER A 16 -4.02 6.39 -5.92
N VAL A 17 -3.52 6.10 -4.72
CA VAL A 17 -4.04 4.99 -3.89
C VAL A 17 -5.37 5.39 -3.28
N THR A 18 -6.42 4.63 -3.60
CA THR A 18 -7.80 4.92 -3.20
C THR A 18 -8.31 4.00 -2.10
N ALA A 19 -7.79 2.76 -2.01
CA ALA A 19 -8.13 1.82 -0.95
C ALA A 19 -7.03 0.77 -0.78
N TYR A 20 -7.00 0.15 0.41
CA TYR A 20 -6.20 -1.03 0.68
C TYR A 20 -6.99 -2.01 1.56
N ARG A 21 -6.71 -3.31 1.44
CA ARG A 21 -7.22 -4.33 2.36
C ARG A 21 -6.28 -5.51 2.48
N THR A 22 -6.25 -6.16 3.64
CA THR A 22 -5.58 -7.44 3.86
C THR A 22 -6.60 -8.55 4.07
N VAL A 23 -6.35 -9.72 3.49
CA VAL A 23 -7.25 -10.88 3.58
C VAL A 23 -6.41 -12.11 3.93
N VAL A 24 -6.89 -12.92 4.89
CA VAL A 24 -6.29 -14.22 5.20
C VAL A 24 -6.96 -15.27 4.32
N VAL A 25 -6.16 -16.09 3.63
CA VAL A 25 -6.63 -17.20 2.81
C VAL A 25 -6.40 -18.50 3.58
N GLN A 26 -7.38 -19.42 3.53
CA GLN A 26 -7.35 -20.67 4.32
C GLN A 26 -6.10 -21.54 4.05
N ASP A 27 -5.47 -21.39 2.89
CA ASP A 27 -4.23 -22.10 2.50
C ASP A 27 -2.95 -21.50 3.09
N GLY A 28 -3.06 -20.65 4.13
CA GLY A 28 -1.91 -20.14 4.89
C GLY A 28 -1.21 -18.95 4.24
N ALA A 29 -1.87 -18.23 3.33
CA ALA A 29 -1.33 -17.00 2.73
C ALA A 29 -2.08 -15.76 3.25
N VAL A 30 -1.38 -14.63 3.25
CA VAL A 30 -1.98 -13.30 3.48
C VAL A 30 -1.94 -12.52 2.19
N VAL A 31 -3.07 -12.01 1.73
CA VAL A 31 -3.16 -11.20 0.52
C VAL A 31 -3.27 -9.73 0.89
N LEU A 32 -2.31 -8.91 0.43
CA LEU A 32 -2.42 -7.46 0.43
C LEU A 32 -3.02 -7.02 -0.90
N GLN A 33 -4.10 -6.24 -0.84
CA GLN A 33 -4.73 -5.64 -2.01
C GLN A 33 -4.62 -4.13 -1.94
N ILE A 34 -4.17 -3.52 -3.04
CA ILE A 34 -4.05 -2.08 -3.20
C ILE A 34 -4.88 -1.69 -4.41
N LYS A 35 -5.83 -0.76 -4.21
CA LYS A 35 -6.62 -0.16 -5.28
C LYS A 35 -6.10 1.23 -5.59
N SER A 36 -5.91 1.53 -6.86
CA SER A 36 -5.40 2.82 -7.32
C SER A 36 -6.18 3.35 -8.53
N ALA A 37 -6.14 4.67 -8.69
CA ALA A 37 -6.60 5.38 -9.88
C ALA A 37 -5.42 5.58 -10.84
N THR A 38 -5.56 5.11 -12.08
CA THR A 38 -4.54 5.29 -13.13
C THR A 38 -4.54 6.72 -13.69
N SER A 39 -5.66 7.43 -13.57
CA SER A 39 -5.87 8.81 -14.01
C SER A 39 -6.83 9.56 -13.05
N PRO A 40 -6.82 10.91 -13.03
CA PRO A 40 -7.66 11.71 -12.12
C PRO A 40 -9.17 11.43 -12.21
N GLU A 41 -9.69 11.12 -13.40
CA GLU A 41 -11.10 10.82 -13.66
C GLU A 41 -11.61 9.54 -12.97
N HIS A 42 -10.71 8.65 -12.54
CA HIS A 42 -11.07 7.44 -11.81
C HIS A 42 -11.17 7.67 -10.29
N LEU A 43 -10.83 8.86 -9.80
CA LEU A 43 -10.97 9.20 -8.39
C LEU A 43 -12.44 9.48 -8.01
N PRO A 44 -12.86 9.15 -6.78
CA PRO A 44 -12.11 8.46 -5.74
C PRO A 44 -12.18 6.93 -5.85
N ALA A 45 -12.89 6.38 -6.83
CA ALA A 45 -13.22 4.96 -6.88
C ALA A 45 -12.00 4.05 -7.16
N GLY A 46 -11.06 4.49 -7.99
CA GLY A 46 -9.96 3.70 -8.53
C GLY A 46 -10.40 2.66 -9.55
N ASP A 47 -9.56 2.39 -10.54
CA ASP A 47 -9.81 1.48 -11.65
C ASP A 47 -8.80 0.31 -11.73
N LYS A 48 -7.66 0.43 -11.04
CA LYS A 48 -6.63 -0.62 -10.98
C LYS A 48 -6.63 -1.31 -9.61
N LEU A 49 -6.54 -2.64 -9.61
CA LEU A 49 -6.39 -3.46 -8.42
C LEU A 49 -5.11 -4.30 -8.53
N GLU A 50 -4.21 -4.15 -7.56
CA GLU A 50 -3.00 -4.95 -7.44
C GLU A 50 -3.11 -5.85 -6.20
N GLN A 51 -2.68 -7.11 -6.33
CA GLN A 51 -2.77 -8.10 -5.27
C GLN A 51 -1.42 -8.77 -5.07
N PHE A 52 -1.00 -8.89 -3.82
CA PHE A 52 0.26 -9.49 -3.43
C PHE A 52 -0.04 -10.62 -2.43
N SER A 53 0.27 -11.85 -2.81
CA SER A 53 0.22 -13.00 -1.91
C SER A 53 1.52 -13.08 -1.14
N LEU A 54 1.44 -13.00 0.18
CA LEU A 54 2.56 -13.02 1.11
C LEU A 54 2.50 -14.28 1.95
N SER A 55 3.67 -14.82 2.28
CA SER A 55 3.77 -15.79 3.37
C SER A 55 3.38 -15.11 4.70
N PRO A 56 2.94 -15.87 5.72
CA PRO A 56 2.62 -15.30 7.03
C PRO A 56 3.79 -14.53 7.65
N GLN A 57 5.02 -15.04 7.49
CA GLN A 57 6.24 -14.41 8.01
C GLN A 57 6.50 -13.06 7.33
N THR A 58 6.46 -13.03 5.99
CA THR A 58 6.66 -11.80 5.21
C THR A 58 5.58 -10.76 5.51
N ALA A 59 4.33 -11.19 5.68
CA ALA A 59 3.24 -10.27 6.03
C ALA A 59 3.43 -9.65 7.43
N ALA A 60 3.89 -10.44 8.40
CA ALA A 60 4.18 -9.94 9.75
C ALA A 60 5.34 -8.94 9.75
N GLU A 61 6.42 -9.23 9.01
CA GLU A 61 7.57 -8.33 8.85
C GLU A 61 7.15 -6.99 8.22
N LEU A 62 6.43 -7.04 7.09
CA LEU A 62 5.91 -5.85 6.42
C LEU A 62 5.02 -5.01 7.35
N GLY A 63 4.11 -5.66 8.09
CA GLY A 63 3.23 -4.97 9.05
C GLY A 63 4.01 -4.28 10.17
N ARG A 64 5.07 -4.91 10.67
CA ARG A 64 5.95 -4.34 11.69
C ARG A 64 6.70 -3.12 11.17
N GLU A 65 7.32 -3.21 9.99
CA GLU A 65 8.05 -2.09 9.39
C GLU A 65 7.13 -0.88 9.13
N LEU A 66 5.92 -1.12 8.61
CA LEU A 66 4.92 -0.08 8.41
C LEU A 66 4.52 0.59 9.72
N LEU A 67 4.27 -0.19 10.78
CA LEU A 67 3.93 0.34 12.09
C LEU A 67 5.07 1.17 12.70
N GLU A 68 6.30 0.65 12.65
CA GLU A 68 7.49 1.35 13.16
C GLU A 68 7.67 2.70 12.45
N ALA A 69 7.58 2.73 11.12
CA ALA A 69 7.67 3.96 10.34
C ALA A 69 6.57 4.97 10.70
N ALA A 70 5.32 4.52 10.85
CA ALA A 70 4.21 5.37 11.25
C ALA A 70 4.42 5.96 12.66
N GLN A 71 4.88 5.14 13.61
CA GLN A 71 5.17 5.59 14.98
C GLN A 71 6.28 6.64 15.03
N VAL A 72 7.31 6.54 14.20
CA VAL A 72 8.38 7.55 14.11
C VAL A 72 7.80 8.91 13.72
N LEU A 73 6.87 8.95 12.77
CA LEU A 73 6.24 10.19 12.33
C LEU A 73 5.22 10.72 13.35
N LEU A 74 4.43 9.85 13.96
CA LEU A 74 3.43 10.23 14.97
C LEU A 74 4.07 10.78 16.26
N LYS A 75 5.26 10.29 16.65
CA LYS A 75 6.00 10.80 17.82
C LYS A 75 6.75 12.11 17.56
N LYS A 76 6.90 12.53 16.30
CA LYS A 76 7.51 13.81 15.92
C LYS A 76 6.51 14.97 15.87
N GLN A 77 5.24 14.71 16.15
CA GLN A 77 4.19 15.70 16.36
C GLN A 77 3.99 15.94 17.87
#